data_AF-A0A0Q6SXJ9-F1
#
_entry.id   AF-A0A0Q6SXJ9-F1
#
_cell.length_a   1.000
_cell.length_b   1.000
_cell.length_c   1.000
_cell.angle_alpha   90.00
_cell.angle_beta   90.00
_cell.angle_gamma   90.00
#
_symmetry.space_group_name_H-M   'P 1'
#
loop_
_entity.id
_entity.type
_entity.pdbx_description
1 polymer ?
#
loop_
_entity_poly.entity_id
_entity_poly.type
_entity_poly.pdbx_seq_one_letter_code
_entity_poly.pdbx_strand_id
1 'polypeptide(L)'
;MTSATLRPPEAAGFGRGMTLALIAHGLLILALSYGLNWHSDASPAFEAELWSAVPQVAAPREEAPPEPEPEAPKPDTRAQQRAAEEAAAEQREAEIAIAKEKKRKEEKARDEAAKVEREKAAQEKLAKDKLAKEKADKEEQDRKKAKDAKAAKDAKEAKDTKEADARREALRQENLRRIQGMAGGTPGSTGAAAQNSAPSAGYAGRIKGKIRPLIIYPDDGVANPTAEVQVTLGPDGRILGSKVLKASPDPDWDRAVLRAIEKAETLPRDVDGRVPPVLILTFRPRE
;
A
#
# COMPACT_ATOMS: atom_id res chain seq x y z
N MET A 1 -50.70 2.28 -1.97
CA MET A 1 -49.89 2.62 -3.16
C MET A 1 -48.48 2.90 -2.69
N THR A 2 -47.60 1.93 -2.86
CA THR A 2 -46.21 1.91 -2.36
C THR A 2 -45.32 2.69 -3.32
N SER A 3 -44.87 3.88 -2.90
CA SER A 3 -43.84 4.63 -3.64
C SER A 3 -42.47 4.18 -3.15
N ALA A 4 -41.80 3.35 -3.96
CA ALA A 4 -40.43 2.92 -3.72
C ALA A 4 -39.45 4.07 -4.02
N THR A 5 -38.77 4.56 -2.99
CA THR A 5 -37.77 5.61 -3.09
C THR A 5 -36.47 5.02 -3.64
N LEU A 6 -36.21 5.23 -4.93
CA LEU A 6 -34.96 4.88 -5.60
C LEU A 6 -33.84 5.83 -5.13
N ARG A 7 -33.09 5.45 -4.10
CA ARG A 7 -31.75 6.05 -3.84
C ARG A 7 -30.68 5.08 -4.37
N PRO A 8 -29.68 5.55 -5.14
CA PRO A 8 -28.56 4.70 -5.52
C PRO A 8 -27.76 4.30 -4.26
N PRO A 9 -27.30 3.04 -4.16
CA PRO A 9 -26.48 2.59 -3.04
C PRO A 9 -25.14 3.35 -3.01
N GLU A 10 -24.61 3.58 -1.82
CA GLU A 10 -23.32 4.25 -1.66
C GLU A 10 -22.20 3.40 -2.30
N ALA A 11 -21.36 4.04 -3.11
CA ALA A 11 -20.33 3.35 -3.87
C ALA A 11 -19.42 2.55 -2.92
N ALA A 12 -19.39 1.23 -3.11
CA ALA A 12 -18.56 0.32 -2.33
C ALA A 12 -17.11 0.83 -2.33
N GLY A 13 -16.53 1.00 -1.14
CA GLY A 13 -15.27 1.70 -0.94
C GLY A 13 -14.20 1.36 -1.97
N PHE A 14 -13.61 2.40 -2.57
CA PHE A 14 -12.64 2.38 -3.67
C PHE A 14 -11.55 1.30 -3.54
N GLY A 15 -11.15 0.95 -2.32
CA GLY A 15 -10.15 -0.09 -2.05
C GLY A 15 -10.53 -1.50 -2.54
N ARG A 16 -11.79 -1.92 -2.43
CA ARG A 16 -12.22 -3.26 -2.89
C ARG A 16 -12.24 -3.36 -4.42
N GLY A 17 -12.58 -2.26 -5.09
CA GLY A 17 -12.50 -2.17 -6.55
C GLY A 17 -11.07 -2.20 -7.06
N MET A 18 -10.16 -1.47 -6.40
CA MET A 18 -8.74 -1.43 -6.74
C MET A 18 -8.07 -2.81 -6.61
N THR A 19 -8.36 -3.57 -5.54
CA THR A 19 -7.79 -4.92 -5.36
C THR A 19 -8.32 -5.90 -6.40
N LEU A 20 -9.63 -5.89 -6.68
CA LEU A 20 -10.22 -6.73 -7.72
C LEU A 20 -9.68 -6.39 -9.11
N ALA A 21 -9.48 -5.10 -9.42
CA ALA A 21 -8.90 -4.67 -10.68
C ALA A 21 -7.47 -5.19 -10.86
N LEU A 22 -6.62 -5.10 -9.82
CA LEU A 22 -5.25 -5.63 -9.87
C LEU A 22 -5.22 -7.15 -10.05
N ILE A 23 -6.11 -7.89 -9.38
CA ILE A 23 -6.24 -9.34 -9.54
C ILE A 23 -6.66 -9.69 -10.97
N ALA A 24 -7.66 -8.99 -11.53
CA ALA A 24 -8.16 -9.25 -12.88
C ALA A 24 -7.07 -8.99 -13.94
N HIS A 25 -6.31 -7.90 -13.82
CA HIS A 25 -5.20 -7.61 -14.74
C HIS A 25 -4.06 -8.63 -14.58
N GLY A 26 -3.76 -9.05 -13.35
CA GLY A 26 -2.76 -10.10 -13.09
C GLY A 26 -3.13 -11.43 -13.74
N LEU A 27 -4.40 -11.85 -13.62
CA LEU A 27 -4.91 -13.05 -14.28
C LEU A 27 -4.88 -12.95 -15.80
N LEU A 28 -5.21 -11.77 -16.36
CA LEU A 28 -5.15 -11.54 -17.80
C LEU A 28 -3.71 -11.65 -18.33
N ILE A 29 -2.73 -11.04 -17.66
CA ILE A 29 -1.31 -11.14 -18.04
C ILE A 29 -0.84 -12.60 -17.96
N LEU A 30 -1.24 -13.33 -16.92
CA LEU A 30 -0.87 -14.74 -16.76
C LEU A 30 -1.49 -15.61 -17.88
N ALA A 31 -2.75 -15.38 -18.22
CA ALA A 31 -3.42 -16.07 -19.32
C ALA A 31 -2.77 -15.76 -20.69
N LEU A 32 -2.40 -14.50 -20.95
CA LEU A 32 -1.67 -14.14 -22.16
C LEU A 32 -0.28 -14.81 -22.23
N SER A 33 0.48 -14.81 -21.13
CA SER A 33 1.80 -15.44 -21.12
C SER A 33 1.74 -16.95 -21.36
N TYR A 34 0.75 -17.65 -20.79
CA TYR A 34 0.56 -19.08 -21.05
C TYR A 34 -0.03 -19.35 -22.45
N GLY A 35 -0.88 -18.48 -22.97
CA GLY A 35 -1.50 -18.63 -24.30
C GLY A 35 -0.57 -18.32 -25.47
N LEU A 36 0.25 -17.27 -25.35
CA LEU A 36 1.21 -16.87 -26.39
C LEU A 36 2.40 -17.83 -26.49
N ASN A 37 2.83 -18.44 -25.38
CA ASN A 37 3.93 -19.40 -25.36
C ASN A 37 3.57 -20.78 -25.92
N TRP A 38 2.29 -21.05 -26.22
CA TRP A 38 1.87 -22.31 -26.85
C TRP A 38 2.06 -22.29 -28.38
N HIS A 39 1.98 -21.12 -29.04
CA HIS A 39 2.01 -21.01 -30.51
C HIS A 39 3.37 -20.62 -31.10
N SER A 40 4.43 -20.53 -30.29
CA SER A 40 5.79 -20.28 -30.77
C SER A 40 6.54 -21.58 -31.05
N ASP A 41 6.04 -22.36 -32.02
CA ASP A 41 6.92 -23.25 -32.77
C ASP A 41 7.77 -22.37 -33.69
N ALA A 42 9.05 -22.26 -33.39
CA ALA A 42 10.04 -21.74 -34.32
C ALA A 42 10.11 -22.73 -35.49
N SER A 43 9.20 -22.58 -36.46
CA SER A 43 9.28 -23.29 -37.72
C SER A 43 10.66 -22.97 -38.30
N PRO A 44 11.56 -23.96 -38.46
CA PRO A 44 12.81 -23.70 -39.14
C PRO A 44 12.46 -23.15 -40.53
N ALA A 45 12.95 -21.95 -40.84
CA ALA A 45 12.89 -21.42 -42.18
C ALA A 45 13.73 -22.35 -43.05
N PHE A 46 13.07 -23.34 -43.65
CA PHE A 46 13.66 -24.15 -44.70
C PHE A 46 13.78 -23.26 -45.94
N GLU A 47 14.97 -22.73 -46.16
CA GLU A 47 15.40 -22.29 -47.47
C GLU A 47 15.44 -23.51 -48.37
N ALA A 48 14.46 -23.61 -49.27
CA ALA A 48 14.48 -24.58 -50.34
C ALA A 48 15.57 -24.18 -51.34
N GLU A 49 16.81 -24.57 -51.07
CA GLU A 49 17.81 -24.70 -52.12
C GLU A 49 17.41 -25.87 -53.02
N LEU A 50 16.65 -25.51 -54.05
CA LEU A 50 16.33 -26.32 -55.21
C LEU A 50 17.63 -26.63 -56.00
N TRP A 51 18.33 -27.69 -55.64
CA TRP A 51 19.27 -28.36 -56.54
C TRP A 51 18.71 -29.73 -56.93
N SER A 52 17.92 -29.70 -58.00
CA SER A 52 17.63 -30.86 -58.82
C SER A 52 18.90 -31.30 -59.55
N ALA A 53 19.66 -32.23 -58.98
CA ALA A 53 20.64 -32.99 -59.75
C ALA A 53 19.94 -34.22 -60.35
N VAL A 54 19.50 -34.09 -61.59
CA VAL A 54 19.04 -35.20 -62.42
C VAL A 54 20.26 -36.09 -62.74
N PRO A 55 20.28 -37.39 -62.38
CA PRO A 55 21.28 -38.29 -62.94
C PRO A 55 20.94 -38.52 -64.41
N GLN A 56 21.81 -38.10 -65.32
CA GLN A 56 21.75 -38.55 -66.71
C GLN A 56 22.04 -40.06 -66.75
N VAL A 57 21.00 -40.82 -67.02
CA VAL A 57 21.08 -42.21 -67.43
C VAL A 57 21.55 -42.22 -68.89
N ALA A 58 22.78 -42.70 -69.12
CA ALA A 58 23.26 -43.02 -70.46
C ALA A 58 22.57 -44.29 -70.97
N ALA A 59 22.23 -44.30 -72.27
CA ALA A 59 21.38 -45.26 -72.94
C ALA A 59 21.92 -46.72 -72.93
N PRO A 60 21.03 -47.73 -72.83
CA PRO A 60 21.39 -49.13 -73.09
C PRO A 60 21.61 -49.37 -74.58
N ARG A 61 22.64 -50.16 -74.92
CA ARG A 61 22.86 -50.70 -76.28
C ARG A 61 22.70 -52.21 -76.24
N GLU A 62 21.98 -52.72 -77.24
CA GLU A 62 21.56 -54.11 -77.48
C GLU A 62 22.69 -55.14 -77.62
N GLU A 63 22.27 -56.39 -77.40
CA GLU A 63 22.99 -57.66 -77.24
C GLU A 63 23.87 -58.13 -78.40
N ALA A 64 24.85 -58.98 -78.07
CA ALA A 64 25.05 -60.30 -78.69
C ALA A 64 25.93 -61.22 -77.80
N PRO A 65 25.61 -62.52 -77.61
CA PRO A 65 26.46 -63.55 -76.99
C PRO A 65 27.18 -64.42 -78.07
N PRO A 66 28.02 -65.46 -77.78
CA PRO A 66 28.52 -66.01 -76.49
C PRO A 66 30.05 -66.35 -76.39
N GLU A 67 30.49 -66.69 -75.15
CA GLU A 67 31.58 -67.60 -74.68
C GLU A 67 33.07 -67.42 -75.07
N PRO A 68 34.08 -67.92 -74.29
CA PRO A 68 34.04 -68.63 -73.00
C PRO A 68 34.95 -68.01 -71.89
N GLU A 69 34.71 -68.48 -70.66
CA GLU A 69 35.54 -68.26 -69.46
C GLU A 69 37.04 -68.55 -69.67
N PRO A 70 37.93 -67.66 -69.20
CA PRO A 70 39.14 -68.08 -68.54
C PRO A 70 38.87 -68.13 -67.02
N GLU A 71 39.23 -69.27 -66.46
CA GLU A 71 39.11 -69.67 -65.05
C GLU A 71 39.34 -68.52 -64.07
N ALA A 72 38.38 -68.39 -63.13
CA ALA A 72 38.55 -67.61 -61.93
C ALA A 72 39.86 -68.01 -61.22
N PRO A 73 40.78 -67.05 -60.94
CA PRO A 73 41.77 -67.32 -59.92
C PRO A 73 40.98 -67.52 -58.62
N LYS A 74 41.18 -68.68 -57.99
CA LYS A 74 40.63 -68.97 -56.67
C LYS A 74 40.78 -67.72 -55.79
N PRO A 75 39.73 -67.27 -55.09
CA PRO A 75 39.81 -66.06 -54.29
C PRO A 75 41.00 -66.18 -53.35
N ASP A 76 41.97 -65.27 -53.48
CA ASP A 76 43.09 -65.17 -52.56
C ASP A 76 42.49 -64.80 -51.20
N THR A 77 42.25 -65.83 -50.37
CA THR A 77 41.70 -65.71 -49.02
C THR A 77 42.51 -64.71 -48.17
N ARG A 78 43.79 -64.49 -48.52
CA ARG A 78 44.67 -63.51 -47.92
C ARG A 78 44.38 -62.06 -48.32
N ALA A 79 43.76 -61.82 -49.48
CA ALA A 79 43.33 -60.49 -49.91
C ALA A 79 42.01 -60.08 -49.23
N GLN A 80 41.06 -61.01 -49.09
CA GLN A 80 39.82 -60.77 -48.33
C GLN A 80 40.06 -60.60 -46.83
N GLN A 81 40.99 -61.37 -46.24
CA GLN A 81 41.39 -61.19 -44.84
C GLN A 81 42.02 -59.82 -44.59
N ARG A 82 42.88 -59.33 -45.51
CA ARG A 82 43.46 -57.98 -45.41
C ARG A 82 42.42 -56.87 -45.55
N ALA A 83 41.48 -56.99 -46.48
CA ALA A 83 40.38 -56.02 -46.62
C ALA A 83 39.44 -56.00 -45.41
N ALA A 84 39.17 -57.15 -44.79
CA ALA A 84 38.38 -57.24 -43.56
C ALA A 84 39.12 -56.65 -42.34
N GLU A 85 40.44 -56.80 -42.28
CA GLU A 85 41.29 -56.23 -41.23
C GLU A 85 41.41 -54.70 -41.34
N GLU A 86 41.56 -54.16 -42.56
CA GLU A 86 41.52 -52.71 -42.83
C GLU A 86 40.14 -52.10 -42.49
N ALA A 87 39.04 -52.73 -42.91
CA ALA A 87 37.70 -52.25 -42.58
C ALA A 87 37.42 -52.28 -41.05
N ALA A 88 37.94 -53.29 -40.35
CA ALA A 88 37.85 -53.35 -38.88
C ALA A 88 38.73 -52.29 -38.19
N ALA A 89 39.87 -51.91 -38.79
CA ALA A 89 40.71 -50.82 -38.31
C ALA A 89 40.03 -49.46 -38.48
N GLU A 90 39.44 -49.18 -39.65
CA GLU A 90 38.69 -47.95 -39.93
C GLU A 90 37.47 -47.79 -39.00
N GLN A 91 36.75 -48.87 -38.71
CA GLN A 91 35.63 -48.85 -37.76
C GLN A 91 36.08 -48.50 -36.34
N ARG A 92 37.21 -49.05 -35.89
CA ARG A 92 37.78 -48.71 -34.57
C ARG A 92 38.23 -47.26 -34.49
N GLU A 93 38.83 -46.73 -35.55
CA GLU A 93 39.23 -45.32 -35.62
C GLU A 93 38.01 -44.38 -35.61
N ALA A 94 36.95 -44.73 -36.34
CA ALA A 94 35.68 -43.99 -36.32
C ALA A 94 35.03 -44.02 -34.93
N GLU A 95 35.00 -45.17 -34.25
CA GLU A 95 34.49 -45.30 -32.88
C GLU A 95 35.31 -44.49 -31.87
N ILE A 96 36.65 -44.48 -31.99
CA ILE A 96 37.53 -43.67 -31.15
C ILE A 96 37.30 -42.17 -31.39
N ALA A 97 37.11 -41.75 -32.64
CA ALA A 97 36.80 -40.36 -32.99
C ALA A 97 35.47 -39.90 -32.39
N ILE A 98 34.42 -40.72 -32.51
CA ILE A 98 33.09 -40.45 -31.93
C ILE A 98 33.16 -40.39 -30.40
N ALA A 99 33.89 -41.31 -29.76
CA ALA A 99 34.07 -41.31 -28.31
C ALA A 99 34.81 -40.05 -27.81
N LYS A 100 35.85 -39.62 -28.53
CA LYS A 100 36.61 -38.40 -28.20
C LYS A 100 35.78 -37.13 -28.39
N GLU A 101 34.96 -37.06 -29.43
CA GLU A 101 34.06 -35.93 -29.65
C GLU A 101 32.97 -35.86 -28.56
N LYS A 102 32.36 -37.00 -28.21
CA LYS A 102 31.36 -37.09 -27.15
C LYS A 102 31.92 -36.64 -25.79
N LYS A 103 33.12 -37.10 -25.43
CA LYS A 103 33.80 -36.68 -24.19
C LYS A 103 34.09 -35.16 -24.18
N ARG A 104 34.52 -34.59 -25.30
CA ARG A 104 34.76 -33.14 -25.44
C ARG A 104 33.47 -32.32 -25.34
N LYS A 105 32.34 -32.81 -25.88
CA LYS A 105 31.03 -32.16 -25.75
C LYS A 105 30.51 -32.22 -24.32
N GLU A 106 30.66 -33.35 -23.64
CA GLU A 106 30.26 -33.52 -22.23
C GLU A 106 31.08 -32.64 -21.28
N GLU A 107 32.40 -32.56 -21.48
CA GLU A 107 33.28 -31.70 -20.69
C GLU A 107 32.92 -30.21 -20.88
N LYS A 108 32.68 -29.77 -22.11
CA LYS A 108 32.22 -28.39 -22.39
C LYS A 108 30.86 -28.10 -21.75
N ALA A 109 29.90 -29.03 -21.85
CA ALA A 109 28.58 -28.86 -21.25
C ALA A 109 28.67 -28.78 -19.71
N ARG A 110 29.56 -29.57 -19.10
CA ARG A 110 29.81 -29.54 -17.65
C ARG A 110 30.47 -28.24 -17.21
N ASP A 111 31.46 -27.74 -17.96
CA ASP A 111 32.12 -26.47 -17.68
C ASP A 111 31.17 -25.28 -17.83
N GLU A 112 30.30 -25.30 -18.85
CA GLU A 112 29.29 -24.26 -19.06
C GLU A 112 28.22 -24.28 -17.97
N ALA A 113 27.73 -25.47 -17.58
CA ALA A 113 26.82 -25.62 -16.44
C ALA A 113 27.45 -25.13 -15.13
N ALA A 114 28.72 -25.44 -14.87
CA ALA A 114 29.44 -24.98 -13.69
C ALA A 114 29.65 -23.46 -13.69
N LYS A 115 29.88 -22.84 -14.86
CA LYS A 115 29.97 -21.37 -14.98
C LYS A 115 28.62 -20.70 -14.69
N VAL A 116 27.54 -21.20 -15.28
CA VAL A 116 26.18 -20.67 -15.06
C VAL A 116 25.76 -20.80 -13.60
N GLU A 117 26.08 -21.91 -12.94
CA GLU A 117 25.80 -22.10 -11.51
C GLU A 117 26.60 -21.13 -10.64
N ARG A 118 27.90 -20.94 -10.93
CA ARG A 118 28.75 -19.97 -10.21
C ARG A 118 28.26 -18.54 -10.41
N GLU A 119 27.86 -18.15 -11.61
CA GLU A 119 27.31 -16.82 -11.88
C GLU A 119 25.98 -16.59 -11.16
N LYS A 120 25.07 -17.58 -11.16
CA LYS A 120 23.81 -17.50 -10.40
C LYS A 120 24.06 -17.39 -8.90
N ALA A 121 24.96 -18.21 -8.35
CA ALA A 121 25.33 -18.15 -6.94
C ALA A 121 26.00 -16.80 -6.56
N ALA A 122 26.81 -16.23 -7.46
CA ALA A 122 27.41 -14.91 -7.27
C ALA A 122 26.35 -13.80 -7.31
N GLN A 123 25.42 -13.83 -8.26
CA GLN A 123 24.32 -12.87 -8.33
C GLN A 123 23.39 -12.95 -7.11
N GLU A 124 23.06 -14.15 -6.65
CA GLU A 124 22.22 -14.33 -5.46
C GLU A 124 22.91 -13.80 -4.20
N LYS A 125 24.22 -14.04 -4.04
CA LYS A 125 25.00 -13.48 -2.93
C LYS A 125 25.05 -11.94 -3.00
N LEU A 126 25.27 -11.37 -4.17
CA LEU A 126 25.25 -9.92 -4.36
C LEU A 126 23.87 -9.31 -4.08
N ALA A 127 22.79 -9.96 -4.49
CA ALA A 127 21.43 -9.53 -4.20
C ALA A 127 21.12 -9.58 -2.70
N LYS A 128 21.54 -10.66 -2.01
CA LYS A 128 21.39 -10.80 -0.56
C LYS A 128 22.21 -9.75 0.21
N ASP A 129 23.45 -9.48 -0.20
CA ASP A 129 24.29 -8.44 0.42
C ASP A 129 23.71 -7.04 0.23
N LYS A 130 23.22 -6.71 -0.98
CA LYS A 130 22.53 -5.44 -1.24
C LYS A 130 21.28 -5.28 -0.39
N LEU A 131 20.44 -6.31 -0.30
CA LEU A 131 19.23 -6.29 0.52
C LEU A 131 19.54 -6.18 2.01
N ALA A 132 20.61 -6.84 2.48
CA ALA A 132 21.06 -6.74 3.87
C ALA A 132 21.57 -5.32 4.20
N LYS A 133 22.38 -4.73 3.31
CA LYS A 133 22.85 -3.34 3.45
C LYS A 133 21.71 -2.34 3.43
N GLU A 134 20.77 -2.46 2.49
CA GLU A 134 19.62 -1.55 2.41
C GLU A 134 18.74 -1.64 3.67
N LYS A 135 18.54 -2.84 4.21
CA LYS A 135 17.82 -3.03 5.48
C LYS A 135 18.57 -2.41 6.66
N ALA A 136 19.89 -2.61 6.75
CA ALA A 136 20.72 -2.04 7.80
C ALA A 136 20.72 -0.49 7.75
N ASP A 137 20.88 0.08 6.56
CA ASP A 137 20.86 1.53 6.34
C ASP A 137 19.49 2.12 6.69
N LYS A 138 18.41 1.43 6.32
CA LYS A 138 17.03 1.85 6.66
C LYS A 138 16.78 1.78 8.16
N GLU A 139 17.20 0.71 8.83
CA GLU A 139 17.06 0.57 10.28
C GLU A 139 17.88 1.62 11.03
N GLU A 140 19.10 1.92 10.57
CA GLU A 140 19.92 3.00 11.14
C GLU A 140 19.25 4.37 10.93
N GLN A 141 18.72 4.64 9.73
CA GLN A 141 18.03 5.89 9.43
C GLN A 141 16.76 6.05 10.29
N ASP A 142 15.97 4.98 10.44
CA ASP A 142 14.75 5.00 11.26
C ASP A 142 15.09 5.13 12.75
N ARG A 143 16.15 4.48 13.23
CA ARG A 143 16.66 4.65 14.60
C ARG A 143 17.15 6.08 14.85
N LYS A 144 17.82 6.70 13.88
CA LYS A 144 18.28 8.10 13.98
C LYS A 144 17.08 9.06 14.00
N LYS A 145 16.12 8.91 13.08
CA LYS A 145 14.87 9.69 13.07
C LYS A 145 14.08 9.53 14.38
N ALA A 146 13.99 8.32 14.92
CA ALA A 146 13.30 8.07 16.18
C ALA A 146 14.01 8.74 17.38
N LYS A 147 15.35 8.71 17.41
CA LYS A 147 16.15 9.42 18.42
C LYS A 147 15.99 10.93 18.30
N ASP A 148 16.06 11.49 17.09
CA ASP A 148 15.92 12.92 16.85
C ASP A 148 14.50 13.41 17.19
N ALA A 149 13.46 12.64 16.82
CA ALA A 149 12.08 12.93 17.18
C ALA A 149 11.85 12.89 18.70
N LYS A 150 12.45 11.91 19.39
CA LYS A 150 12.38 11.81 20.85
C LYS A 150 13.11 12.99 21.51
N ALA A 151 14.33 13.31 21.07
CA ALA A 151 15.08 14.45 21.59
C ALA A 151 14.37 15.78 21.35
N ALA A 152 13.74 15.97 20.18
CA ALA A 152 12.94 17.15 19.89
C ALA A 152 11.68 17.24 20.77
N LYS A 153 11.02 16.11 21.03
CA LYS A 153 9.86 16.04 21.93
C LYS A 153 10.25 16.34 23.37
N ASP A 154 11.31 15.71 23.87
CA ASP A 154 11.83 15.93 25.23
C ASP A 154 12.30 17.39 25.41
N ALA A 155 12.94 17.98 24.40
CA ALA A 155 13.33 19.39 24.42
C ALA A 155 12.13 20.35 24.40
N LYS A 156 11.07 20.01 23.66
CA LYS A 156 9.82 20.78 23.66
C LYS A 156 9.10 20.68 25.00
N GLU A 157 8.95 19.48 25.55
CA GLU A 157 8.35 19.27 26.87
C GLU A 157 9.16 19.99 27.97
N ALA A 158 10.50 19.97 27.90
CA ALA A 158 11.36 20.72 28.81
C ALA A 158 11.21 22.24 28.67
N LYS A 159 10.95 22.76 27.46
CA LYS A 159 10.65 24.18 27.26
C LYS A 159 9.26 24.55 27.78
N ASP A 160 8.24 23.76 27.44
CA ASP A 160 6.86 24.00 27.84
C ASP A 160 6.71 23.94 29.37
N THR A 161 7.40 23.01 30.03
CA THR A 161 7.43 22.94 31.51
C THR A 161 8.13 24.13 32.14
N LYS A 162 9.30 24.54 31.64
CA LYS A 162 9.99 25.76 32.10
C LYS A 162 9.14 27.01 31.91
N GLU A 163 8.46 27.14 30.78
CA GLU A 163 7.58 28.28 30.51
C GLU A 163 6.34 28.26 31.41
N ALA A 164 5.74 27.08 31.64
CA ALA A 164 4.62 26.93 32.55
C ALA A 164 5.00 27.27 34.00
N ASP A 165 6.17 26.83 34.47
CA ASP A 165 6.64 27.12 35.82
C ASP A 165 7.03 28.61 35.97
N ALA A 166 7.66 29.21 34.95
CA ALA A 166 7.91 30.66 34.93
C ALA A 166 6.61 31.47 34.98
N ARG A 167 5.57 31.06 34.25
CA ARG A 167 4.24 31.69 34.29
C ARG A 167 3.57 31.52 35.66
N ARG A 168 3.68 30.35 36.29
CA ARG A 168 3.16 30.10 37.65
C ARG A 168 3.85 30.97 38.69
N GLU A 169 5.16 31.11 38.61
CA GLU A 169 5.92 31.96 39.53
C GLU A 169 5.61 33.44 39.31
N ALA A 170 5.49 33.90 38.06
CA ALA A 170 5.04 35.25 37.74
C ALA A 170 3.64 35.55 38.32
N LEU A 171 2.69 34.63 38.17
CA LEU A 171 1.35 34.75 38.77
C LEU A 171 1.40 34.78 40.31
N ARG A 172 2.27 33.97 40.93
CA ARG A 172 2.47 33.98 42.39
C ARG A 172 3.01 35.33 42.86
N GLN A 173 4.01 35.89 42.18
CA GLN A 173 4.57 37.20 42.49
C GLN A 173 3.55 38.32 42.28
N GLU A 174 2.75 38.27 41.21
CA GLU A 174 1.68 39.23 40.98
C GLU A 174 0.61 39.17 42.07
N ASN A 175 0.20 37.96 42.48
CA ASN A 175 -0.73 37.76 43.58
C ASN A 175 -0.18 38.34 44.89
N LEU A 176 1.09 38.11 45.21
CA LEU A 176 1.75 38.68 46.39
C LEU A 176 1.80 40.21 46.30
N ARG A 177 2.16 40.77 45.13
CA ARG A 177 2.18 42.22 44.90
C ARG A 177 0.79 42.84 45.05
N ARG A 178 -0.26 42.15 44.60
CA ARG A 178 -1.66 42.57 44.79
C ARG A 178 -2.08 42.56 46.25
N ILE A 179 -1.74 41.49 46.98
CA ILE A 179 -2.01 41.41 48.43
C ILE A 179 -1.24 42.49 49.19
N GLN A 180 0.02 42.74 48.84
CA GLN A 180 0.83 43.79 49.46
C GLN A 180 0.28 45.19 49.14
N GLY A 181 -0.23 45.41 47.92
CA GLY A 181 -0.96 46.63 47.55
C GLY A 181 -2.32 46.78 48.26
N MET A 182 -2.99 45.68 48.59
CA MET A 182 -4.24 45.67 49.37
C MET A 182 -4.00 45.85 50.87
N ALA A 183 -2.85 45.41 51.41
CA ALA A 183 -2.49 45.59 52.83
C ALA A 183 -2.06 47.03 53.16
N GLY A 184 -1.72 47.85 52.16
CA GLY A 184 -1.47 49.29 52.30
C GLY A 184 -2.62 50.18 51.82
N GLY A 185 -3.73 49.61 51.32
CA GLY A 185 -4.84 50.33 50.72
C GLY A 185 -6.14 50.11 51.48
N THR A 186 -6.86 51.20 51.75
CA THR A 186 -8.17 51.28 52.45
C THR A 186 -9.14 50.12 52.16
N PRO A 187 -9.87 49.63 53.18
CA PRO A 187 -10.76 48.47 53.07
C PRO A 187 -11.98 48.81 52.20
N GLY A 188 -12.11 48.15 51.04
CA GLY A 188 -13.31 48.31 50.19
C GLY A 188 -13.25 47.72 48.78
N SER A 189 -12.10 47.25 48.28
CA SER A 189 -12.00 46.69 46.93
C SER A 189 -12.39 45.20 46.89
N THR A 190 -13.70 44.92 46.79
CA THR A 190 -14.22 43.58 46.46
C THR A 190 -13.75 43.13 45.07
N GLY A 191 -13.20 41.92 45.00
CA GLY A 191 -12.58 41.35 43.80
C GLY A 191 -13.54 41.14 42.64
N ALA A 192 -13.47 42.04 41.65
CA ALA A 192 -14.19 41.90 40.37
C ALA A 192 -13.58 40.84 39.43
N ALA A 193 -12.33 40.39 39.65
CA ALA A 193 -11.63 39.50 38.72
C ALA A 193 -12.08 38.03 38.80
N ALA A 194 -12.55 37.56 39.96
CA ALA A 194 -12.97 36.16 40.14
C ALA A 194 -14.43 35.90 39.70
N GLN A 195 -15.25 36.94 39.55
CA GLN A 195 -16.64 36.81 39.09
C GLN A 195 -16.77 36.79 37.55
N ASN A 196 -15.68 36.99 36.80
CA ASN A 196 -15.71 37.19 35.35
C ASN A 196 -15.52 35.93 34.50
N SER A 197 -15.24 34.76 35.09
CA SER A 197 -14.72 33.60 34.34
C SER A 197 -15.71 32.45 34.16
N ALA A 198 -16.90 32.51 34.78
CA ALA A 198 -17.93 31.49 34.63
C ALA A 198 -19.19 32.13 34.03
N PRO A 199 -19.88 31.46 33.09
CA PRO A 199 -21.21 31.86 32.68
C PRO A 199 -22.13 31.93 33.89
N SER A 200 -23.09 32.87 33.88
CA SER A 200 -23.98 33.03 35.01
C SER A 200 -24.84 31.78 35.26
N ALA A 201 -25.21 31.58 36.52
CA ALA A 201 -26.14 30.54 36.90
C ALA A 201 -27.48 30.76 36.16
N GLY A 202 -27.83 29.84 35.25
CA GLY A 202 -29.06 29.91 34.45
C GLY A 202 -28.85 30.29 32.96
N TYR A 203 -27.67 30.73 32.56
CA TYR A 203 -27.37 31.07 31.16
C TYR A 203 -27.58 29.90 30.20
N ALA A 204 -27.04 28.73 30.56
CA ALA A 204 -27.20 27.50 29.79
C ALA A 204 -28.68 27.09 29.66
N GLY A 205 -29.51 27.34 30.68
CA GLY A 205 -30.94 27.06 30.66
C GLY A 205 -31.69 27.93 29.64
N ARG A 206 -31.37 29.23 29.56
CA ARG A 206 -31.96 30.14 28.55
C ARG A 206 -31.59 29.72 27.12
N ILE A 207 -30.34 29.30 26.92
CA ILE A 207 -29.87 28.80 25.64
C ILE A 207 -30.61 27.51 25.25
N LYS A 208 -30.68 26.54 26.16
CA LYS A 208 -31.42 25.29 25.93
C LYS A 208 -32.90 25.56 25.62
N GLY A 209 -33.54 26.50 26.33
CA GLY A 209 -34.93 26.90 26.09
C GLY A 209 -35.18 27.52 24.71
N LYS A 210 -34.17 28.16 24.10
CA LYS A 210 -34.26 28.69 22.73
C LYS A 210 -34.06 27.60 21.66
N ILE A 211 -33.13 26.68 21.90
CA ILE A 211 -32.75 25.64 20.92
C ILE A 211 -33.71 24.45 20.94
N ARG A 212 -34.15 23.99 22.12
CA ARG A 212 -35.04 22.81 22.25
C ARG A 212 -36.29 22.84 21.36
N PRO A 213 -37.10 23.91 21.31
CA PRO A 213 -38.29 23.92 20.46
C PRO A 213 -37.97 23.86 18.95
N LEU A 214 -36.71 24.04 18.56
CA LEU A 214 -36.26 23.92 17.17
C LEU A 214 -35.78 22.50 16.83
N ILE A 215 -35.63 21.61 17.82
CA ILE A 215 -35.22 20.22 17.61
C ILE A 215 -36.43 19.43 17.11
N ILE A 216 -36.34 18.98 15.86
CA ILE A 216 -37.34 18.09 15.25
C ILE A 216 -36.77 16.68 15.31
N TYR A 217 -37.27 15.89 16.26
CA TYR A 217 -36.87 14.50 16.48
C TYR A 217 -38.10 13.65 16.83
N PRO A 218 -38.34 12.51 16.14
CA PRO A 218 -39.40 11.59 16.52
C PRO A 218 -38.98 10.80 17.76
N ASP A 219 -39.52 11.14 18.94
CA ASP A 219 -39.29 10.37 20.18
C ASP A 219 -40.02 9.01 20.07
N ASP A 220 -39.24 7.94 19.93
CA ASP A 220 -39.70 6.55 19.80
C ASP A 220 -39.86 5.83 21.14
N GLY A 221 -39.71 6.53 22.27
CA GLY A 221 -40.30 6.11 23.54
C GLY A 221 -39.34 5.54 24.57
N VAL A 222 -38.18 4.99 24.19
CA VAL A 222 -37.38 4.15 25.12
C VAL A 222 -35.96 4.69 25.38
N ALA A 223 -35.33 5.34 24.41
CA ALA A 223 -33.97 5.85 24.56
C ALA A 223 -33.96 7.35 24.93
N ASN A 224 -33.08 7.75 25.87
CA ASN A 224 -32.79 9.16 26.15
C ASN A 224 -31.33 9.47 25.74
N PRO A 225 -31.03 9.49 24.41
CA PRO A 225 -29.70 9.78 23.92
C PRO A 225 -29.18 11.12 24.45
N THR A 226 -27.95 11.12 24.97
CA THR A 226 -27.28 12.34 25.44
C THR A 226 -26.22 12.76 24.45
N ALA A 227 -26.34 13.96 23.88
CA ALA A 227 -25.37 14.54 22.97
C ALA A 227 -24.69 15.74 23.64
N GLU A 228 -23.35 15.80 23.60
CA GLU A 228 -22.59 16.97 24.04
C GLU A 228 -22.02 17.70 22.82
N VAL A 229 -22.42 18.96 22.67
CA VAL A 229 -22.07 19.79 21.51
C VAL A 229 -21.36 21.05 21.99
N GLN A 230 -20.20 21.31 21.40
CA GLN A 230 -19.49 22.58 21.51
C GLN A 230 -20.08 23.56 20.51
N VAL A 231 -20.49 24.73 20.98
CA VAL A 231 -20.98 25.85 20.16
C VAL A 231 -20.00 27.01 20.31
N THR A 232 -19.56 27.55 19.17
CA THR A 232 -18.70 28.73 19.10
C THR A 232 -19.57 29.95 18.78
N LEU A 233 -19.42 31.00 19.58
CA LEU A 233 -20.28 32.18 19.54
C LEU A 233 -19.46 33.45 19.27
N GLY A 234 -20.06 34.39 18.55
CA GLY A 234 -19.57 35.74 18.39
C GLY A 234 -19.89 36.62 19.62
N PRO A 235 -19.21 37.77 19.78
CA PRO A 235 -19.45 38.70 20.91
C PRO A 235 -20.88 39.26 20.97
N ASP A 236 -21.60 39.20 19.86
CA ASP A 236 -22.98 39.64 19.70
C ASP A 236 -24.02 38.56 20.07
N GLY A 237 -23.59 37.31 20.25
CA GLY A 237 -24.43 36.13 20.47
C GLY A 237 -24.69 35.28 19.22
N ARG A 238 -24.12 35.65 18.06
CA ARG A 238 -24.30 34.89 16.81
C ARG A 238 -23.54 33.56 16.85
N ILE A 239 -24.14 32.51 16.30
CA ILE A 239 -23.50 31.21 16.20
C ILE A 239 -22.52 31.22 15.02
N LEU A 240 -21.24 30.96 15.32
CA LEU A 240 -20.18 30.86 14.32
C LEU A 240 -19.98 29.42 13.85
N GLY A 241 -20.26 28.44 14.71
CA GLY A 241 -20.19 27.03 14.37
C GLY A 241 -20.50 26.12 15.55
N SER A 242 -20.77 24.85 15.25
CA SER A 242 -21.06 23.82 16.25
C SER A 242 -20.35 22.51 15.92
N LYS A 243 -19.83 21.82 16.93
CA LYS A 243 -19.12 20.55 16.82
C LYS A 243 -19.58 19.58 17.90
N VAL A 244 -19.86 18.33 17.52
CA VAL A 244 -20.15 17.26 18.49
C VAL A 244 -18.86 16.86 19.21
N LEU A 245 -18.85 16.95 20.54
CA LEU A 245 -17.75 16.48 21.40
C LEU A 245 -17.95 15.02 21.79
N LYS A 246 -19.18 14.67 22.18
CA LYS A 246 -19.59 13.33 22.54
C LYS A 246 -20.84 12.97 21.77
N ALA A 247 -20.68 12.04 20.83
CA ALA A 247 -21.78 11.52 20.04
C ALA A 247 -22.74 10.74 20.95
N SER A 248 -24.04 10.86 20.68
CA SER A 248 -25.03 10.06 21.36
C SER A 248 -25.15 8.66 20.72
N PRO A 249 -25.83 7.70 21.37
CA PRO A 249 -26.09 6.38 20.78
C PRO A 249 -26.93 6.44 19.50
N ASP A 250 -27.61 7.56 19.23
CA ASP A 250 -28.43 7.77 18.05
C ASP A 250 -27.91 8.93 17.17
N PRO A 251 -27.40 8.66 15.96
CA PRO A 251 -26.93 9.69 15.05
C PRO A 251 -28.06 10.58 14.47
N ASP A 252 -29.33 10.16 14.50
CA ASP A 252 -30.46 11.01 14.11
C ASP A 252 -30.71 12.12 15.14
N TRP A 253 -30.60 11.81 16.43
CA TRP A 253 -30.65 12.80 17.51
C TRP A 253 -29.55 13.86 17.38
N ASP A 254 -28.30 13.45 17.17
CA ASP A 254 -27.17 14.39 17.03
C ASP A 254 -27.36 15.34 15.84
N ARG A 255 -27.85 14.82 14.70
CA ARG A 255 -28.16 15.62 13.51
C ARG A 255 -29.32 16.59 13.76
N ALA A 256 -30.35 16.17 14.49
CA ALA A 256 -31.47 17.03 14.86
C ALA A 256 -31.01 18.20 15.77
N VAL A 257 -30.13 17.94 16.73
CA VAL A 257 -29.52 18.96 17.60
C VAL A 257 -28.69 19.95 16.80
N LEU A 258 -27.84 19.49 15.88
CA LEU A 258 -27.03 20.37 15.03
C LEU A 258 -27.88 21.28 14.15
N ARG A 259 -28.92 20.73 13.51
CA ARG A 259 -29.88 21.53 12.72
C ARG A 259 -30.62 22.56 13.56
N ALA A 260 -30.98 22.22 14.79
CA ALA A 260 -31.65 23.14 15.70
C ALA A 260 -30.74 24.30 16.14
N ILE A 261 -29.46 24.02 16.38
CA ILE A 261 -28.45 25.05 16.69
C ILE A 261 -28.28 25.99 15.50
N GLU A 262 -28.15 25.44 14.28
CA GLU A 262 -28.04 26.25 13.07
C GLU A 262 -29.29 27.14 12.87
N LYS A 263 -30.49 26.58 13.07
CA LYS A 263 -31.77 27.30 12.97
C LYS A 263 -31.96 28.37 14.04
N ALA A 264 -31.28 28.26 15.19
CA ALA A 264 -31.37 29.26 16.24
C ALA A 264 -30.68 30.58 15.84
N GLU A 265 -29.63 30.51 15.00
CA GLU A 265 -28.76 31.59 14.47
C GLU A 265 -28.07 32.48 15.51
N THR A 266 -28.79 32.86 16.58
CA THR A 266 -28.38 33.76 17.65
C THR A 266 -28.84 33.20 19.00
N LEU A 267 -27.97 33.32 20.01
CA LEU A 267 -28.26 32.92 21.37
C LEU A 267 -28.47 34.15 22.26
N PRO A 268 -29.28 34.02 23.33
CA PRO A 268 -29.45 35.10 24.30
C PRO A 268 -28.10 35.46 24.92
N ARG A 269 -27.95 36.73 25.32
CA ARG A 269 -26.79 37.21 26.06
C ARG A 269 -26.87 36.80 27.52
N ASP A 270 -25.72 36.73 28.18
CA ASP A 270 -25.69 36.45 29.60
C ASP A 270 -26.24 37.65 30.41
N VAL A 271 -26.54 37.47 31.70
CA VAL A 271 -27.02 38.56 32.58
C VAL A 271 -26.05 39.74 32.64
N ASP A 272 -24.76 39.47 32.43
CA ASP A 272 -23.71 40.48 32.37
C ASP A 272 -23.55 41.10 30.97
N GLY A 273 -24.45 40.78 30.03
CA GLY A 273 -24.42 41.26 28.64
C GLY A 273 -23.33 40.62 27.78
N ARG A 274 -22.49 39.76 28.35
CA ARG A 274 -21.40 39.03 27.68
C ARG A 274 -21.89 37.71 27.08
N VAL A 275 -21.11 37.19 26.14
CA VAL A 275 -21.32 35.86 25.55
C VAL A 275 -19.98 35.12 25.59
N PRO A 276 -19.90 33.95 26.24
CA PRO A 276 -18.70 33.12 26.19
C PRO A 276 -18.39 32.71 24.75
N PRO A 277 -17.13 32.81 24.29
CA PRO A 277 -16.78 32.49 22.90
C PRO A 277 -16.95 30.99 22.56
N VAL A 278 -16.87 30.14 23.58
CA VAL A 278 -17.04 28.69 23.47
C VAL A 278 -17.96 28.22 24.58
N LEU A 279 -18.99 27.47 24.22
CA LEU A 279 -19.95 26.90 25.15
C LEU A 279 -20.12 25.41 24.89
N ILE A 280 -20.14 24.60 25.96
CA ILE A 280 -20.44 23.17 25.86
C ILE A 280 -21.87 22.98 26.36
N LEU A 281 -22.73 22.46 25.48
CA LEU A 281 -24.13 22.22 25.75
C LEU A 281 -24.43 20.72 25.69
N THR A 282 -25.12 20.22 26.70
CA THR A 282 -25.62 18.84 26.73
C THR A 282 -27.10 18.84 26.41
N PHE A 283 -27.52 18.04 25.42
CA PHE A 283 -28.92 17.89 25.02
C PHE A 283 -29.40 16.45 25.24
N ARG A 284 -30.63 16.33 25.73
CA ARG A 284 -31.37 15.08 25.92
C ARG A 284 -32.80 15.30 25.44
N PRO A 285 -33.45 14.31 24.79
CA PRO A 285 -34.85 14.43 24.40
C PRO A 285 -35.79 14.73 25.57
N ARG A 286 -35.50 14.19 26.76
CA ARG A 286 -36.32 14.31 27.97
C ARG A 286 -35.57 14.96 29.13
N GLU A 287 -35.37 16.27 29.04
CA GLU A 287 -34.76 17.14 30.07
C GLU A 287 -35.54 18.46 30.13
#